data_AF-A0A7K7GPR1-F1
#
_entry.id   AF-A0A7K7GPR1-F1
#
_cell.length_a   1.000
_cell.length_b   1.000
_cell.length_c   1.000
_cell.angle_alpha   90.00
_cell.angle_beta   90.00
_cell.angle_gamma   90.00
#
_symmetry.space_group_name_H-M   'P 1'
#
loop_
_entity.id
_entity.type
_entity.pdbx_description
1 polymer ?
#
loop_
_entity_poly.entity_id
_entity_poly.type
_entity_poly.pdbx_seq_one_letter_code
_entity_poly.pdbx_strand_id
1 'polypeptide(L)'
;YLSYESAGRWLRELQEHADTSIAVMLVGNKSDLRHLRAVPTDEARSFAEKNGLSFLETSALDSTNVETAFHNILSEIYHMVSQRQMSGQPEPELGPSTSIEPIRVLPTQQEGRQAPCCQNI
;
A
#
# COMPACT_ATOMS: atom_id res chain seq x y z
N TYR A 1 8.20 -3.82 -16.13
CA TYR A 1 8.31 -2.41 -16.55
C TYR A 1 6.93 -1.78 -16.75
N LEU A 2 6.05 -2.36 -17.59
CA LEU A 2 4.67 -1.88 -17.85
C LEU A 2 3.88 -1.43 -16.61
N SER A 3 3.94 -2.19 -15.52
CA SER A 3 3.24 -1.84 -14.27
C SER A 3 3.77 -0.56 -13.61
N TYR A 4 5.07 -0.28 -13.74
CA TYR A 4 5.70 0.91 -13.18
C TYR A 4 5.36 2.16 -14.01
N GLU A 5 5.32 2.06 -15.34
CA GLU A 5 4.85 3.17 -16.19
C GLU A 5 3.40 3.58 -15.87
N SER A 6 2.57 2.61 -15.45
CA SER A 6 1.20 2.87 -15.04
C SER A 6 1.09 3.59 -13.68
N ALA A 7 2.16 3.61 -12.87
CA ALA A 7 2.14 4.24 -11.54
C ALA A 7 1.87 5.74 -11.60
N GLY A 8 2.39 6.44 -12.61
CA GLY A 8 2.10 7.87 -12.82
C GLY A 8 0.61 8.12 -13.11
N ARG A 9 -0.03 7.23 -13.88
CA ARG A 9 -1.47 7.29 -14.13
C ARG A 9 -2.26 7.04 -12.83
N TRP A 10 -1.90 6.02 -12.06
CA TRP A 10 -2.58 5.69 -10.80
C TRP A 10 -2.44 6.80 -9.76
N LEU A 11 -1.27 7.42 -9.68
CA LEU A 11 -1.07 8.59 -8.83
C LEU A 11 -2.00 9.74 -9.23
N ARG A 12 -2.11 10.03 -10.53
CA ARG A 12 -3.02 11.07 -11.01
C ARG A 12 -4.48 10.75 -10.68
N GLU A 13 -4.91 9.51 -10.88
CA GLU A 13 -6.26 9.08 -10.54
C GLU A 13 -6.55 9.24 -9.04
N LEU A 14 -5.58 8.92 -8.17
CA LEU A 14 -5.69 9.17 -6.73
C LEU A 14 -5.78 10.67 -6.42
N GLN A 15 -4.95 11.50 -7.03
CA GLN A 15 -4.98 12.96 -6.82
C GLN A 15 -6.29 13.61 -7.29
N GLU A 16 -6.93 13.06 -8.33
CA GLU A 16 -8.18 13.57 -8.88
C GLU A 16 -9.41 13.14 -8.06
N HIS A 17 -9.38 11.97 -7.41
CA HIS A 17 -10.59 11.35 -6.82
C HIS A 17 -10.52 11.09 -5.32
N ALA A 18 -9.33 11.12 -4.71
CA ALA A 18 -9.17 10.92 -3.27
C ALA A 18 -9.10 12.24 -2.51
N ASP A 19 -9.32 12.17 -1.19
CA ASP A 19 -9.14 13.33 -0.31
C ASP A 19 -7.71 13.87 -0.39
N THR A 20 -7.57 15.19 -0.28
CA THR A 20 -6.25 15.87 -0.27
C THR A 20 -5.35 15.48 0.89
N SER A 21 -5.86 14.71 1.84
CA SER A 21 -5.17 14.22 3.03
C SER A 21 -4.83 12.73 3.00
N ILE A 22 -4.95 12.09 1.84
CA ILE A 22 -4.59 10.69 1.69
C ILE A 22 -3.06 10.49 1.82
N ALA A 23 -2.65 9.51 2.61
CA ALA A 23 -1.27 9.04 2.63
C ALA A 23 -1.04 8.11 1.43
N VAL A 24 0.03 8.32 0.66
CA VAL A 24 0.32 7.50 -0.52
C VAL A 24 1.75 6.99 -0.46
N MET A 25 1.90 5.67 -0.61
CA MET A 25 3.19 5.00 -0.66
C MET A 25 3.34 4.19 -1.96
N LEU A 26 4.44 4.40 -2.67
CA LEU A 26 4.84 3.56 -3.78
C LEU A 26 5.48 2.26 -3.25
N VAL A 27 4.90 1.12 -3.61
CA VAL A 27 5.41 -0.19 -3.21
C VAL A 27 5.97 -0.96 -4.41
N GLY A 28 7.28 -1.16 -4.42
CA GLY A 28 7.97 -2.02 -5.37
C GLY A 28 7.90 -3.49 -4.96
N ASN A 29 6.81 -4.18 -5.27
CA ASN A 29 6.62 -5.58 -4.91
C ASN A 29 7.46 -6.54 -5.79
N LYS A 30 7.65 -7.78 -5.32
CA LYS A 30 8.44 -8.86 -5.94
C LYS A 30 9.95 -8.62 -5.92
N SER A 31 10.45 -8.02 -4.84
CA SER A 31 11.89 -7.78 -4.64
C SER A 31 12.74 -9.07 -4.58
N ASP A 32 12.11 -10.23 -4.39
CA ASP A 32 12.71 -11.56 -4.52
C ASP A 32 13.23 -11.85 -5.94
N LEU A 33 12.59 -11.29 -6.98
CA LEU A 33 12.96 -11.48 -8.38
C LEU A 33 14.10 -10.54 -8.83
N ARG A 34 15.19 -10.44 -8.06
CA ARG A 34 16.30 -9.52 -8.31
C ARG A 34 16.92 -9.67 -9.71
N HIS A 35 17.03 -10.90 -10.21
CA HIS A 35 17.58 -11.19 -11.53
C HIS A 35 16.66 -10.80 -12.70
N LEU A 36 15.36 -10.62 -12.42
CA LEU A 36 14.36 -10.17 -13.40
C LEU A 36 13.94 -8.72 -13.12
N ARG A 37 14.76 -7.97 -12.36
CA ARG A 37 14.48 -6.58 -12.03
C ARG A 37 14.46 -5.74 -13.30
N ALA A 38 13.27 -5.25 -13.63
CA ALA A 38 13.06 -4.34 -14.74
C ALA A 38 13.15 -2.86 -14.32
N VAL A 39 12.99 -2.56 -13.03
CA VAL A 39 12.99 -1.19 -12.49
C VAL A 39 14.09 -1.07 -11.44
N PRO A 40 15.13 -0.24 -11.68
CA PRO A 40 16.12 0.10 -10.67
C PRO A 40 15.48 0.75 -9.44
N THR A 41 15.96 0.39 -8.25
CA THR A 41 15.44 0.93 -6.99
C THR A 41 15.56 2.46 -6.94
N ASP A 42 16.67 3.02 -7.42
CA ASP A 42 16.90 4.47 -7.40
C ASP A 42 15.97 5.23 -8.35
N GLU A 43 15.55 4.59 -9.45
CA GLU A 43 14.57 5.18 -10.37
C GLU A 43 13.21 5.32 -9.68
N ALA A 44 12.72 4.24 -9.07
CA ALA A 44 11.45 4.23 -8.33
C ALA A 44 11.50 5.16 -7.11
N ARG A 45 12.63 5.19 -6.39
CA ARG A 45 12.84 6.12 -5.27
C ARG A 45 12.75 7.58 -5.74
N SER A 46 13.45 7.93 -6.82
CA SER A 46 13.41 9.29 -7.36
C SER A 46 12.01 9.70 -7.81
N PHE A 47 11.25 8.77 -8.42
CA PHE A 47 9.85 9.02 -8.74
C PHE A 47 9.02 9.30 -7.49
N ALA A 48 9.18 8.51 -6.43
CA ALA A 48 8.45 8.70 -5.19
C ALA A 48 8.79 10.06 -4.53
N GLU A 49 10.08 10.38 -4.40
CA GLU A 49 10.54 11.65 -3.84
C GLU A 49 10.01 12.87 -4.61
N LYS A 50 10.05 12.83 -5.94
CA LYS A 50 9.54 13.91 -6.81
C LYS A 50 8.04 14.16 -6.64
N ASN A 51 7.28 13.11 -6.30
CA ASN A 51 5.83 13.18 -6.14
C ASN A 51 5.40 13.27 -4.66
N GLY A 52 6.34 13.36 -3.72
CA GLY A 52 6.04 13.41 -2.28
C GLY A 52 5.45 12.12 -1.72
N LEU A 53 5.83 10.96 -2.28
CA LEU A 53 5.37 9.65 -1.84
C LEU A 53 6.42 8.96 -0.97
N SER A 54 5.96 8.21 0.02
CA SER A 54 6.78 7.21 0.69
C SER A 54 7.14 6.07 -0.28
N PHE A 55 8.31 5.44 -0.15
CA PHE A 55 8.72 4.33 -1.01
C PHE A 55 9.28 3.15 -0.22
N LEU A 56 8.88 1.92 -0.61
CA LEU A 56 9.44 0.69 -0.07
C LEU A 56 9.41 -0.43 -1.11
N GLU A 57 10.46 -1.25 -1.15
CA GLU A 57 10.43 -2.51 -1.90
C GLU A 57 10.04 -3.66 -0.98
N THR A 58 9.14 -4.50 -1.45
CA THR A 58 8.59 -5.61 -0.67
C THR A 58 8.66 -6.92 -1.46
N SER A 59 8.55 -8.03 -0.76
CA SER A 59 8.23 -9.31 -1.38
C SER A 59 7.11 -9.97 -0.59
N ALA A 60 5.98 -10.13 -1.24
CA ALA A 60 4.89 -10.94 -0.71
C ALA A 60 5.24 -12.44 -0.66
N LEU A 61 6.26 -12.89 -1.40
CA LEU A 61 6.67 -14.29 -1.46
C LEU A 61 7.45 -14.69 -0.20
N ASP A 62 8.45 -13.90 0.17
CA ASP A 62 9.34 -14.20 1.31
C ASP A 62 9.06 -13.32 2.54
N SER A 63 7.99 -12.52 2.49
CA SER A 63 7.56 -11.57 3.53
C SER A 63 8.48 -10.36 3.75
N THR A 64 9.49 -10.14 2.90
CA THR A 64 10.39 -8.99 3.02
C THR A 64 9.61 -7.69 3.00
N ASN A 65 9.76 -6.89 4.05
CA ASN A 65 9.23 -5.53 4.22
C ASN A 65 7.69 -5.40 4.13
N VAL A 66 6.93 -6.50 4.11
CA VAL A 66 5.46 -6.44 4.03
C VAL A 66 4.89 -5.76 5.27
N GLU A 67 5.25 -6.23 6.45
CA GLU A 67 4.80 -5.64 7.72
C GLU A 67 5.27 -4.18 7.85
N THR A 68 6.52 -3.91 7.46
CA THR A 68 7.09 -2.56 7.46
C THR A 68 6.32 -1.60 6.55
N ALA A 69 5.90 -2.04 5.36
CA ALA A 69 5.09 -1.20 4.46
C ALA A 69 3.79 -0.76 5.13
N PHE A 70 3.05 -1.71 5.72
CA PHE A 70 1.80 -1.43 6.40
C PHE A 70 2.00 -0.57 7.65
N HIS A 71 3.03 -0.87 8.46
CA HIS A 71 3.32 -0.07 9.65
C HIS A 71 3.64 1.38 9.28
N ASN A 72 4.50 1.59 8.28
CA ASN A 72 4.92 2.92 7.85
C ASN A 72 3.72 3.76 7.38
N ILE A 73 2.85 3.22 6.52
CA ILE A 73 1.72 3.98 5.99
C ILE A 73 0.68 4.28 7.08
N LEU A 74 0.44 3.34 8.01
CA LEU A 74 -0.46 3.56 9.14
C LEU A 74 0.08 4.62 10.11
N SER A 75 1.39 4.60 10.38
CA SER A 75 2.03 5.63 11.19
C SER A 75 1.95 7.01 10.52
N GLU A 76 2.11 7.08 9.20
CA GLU A 76 1.96 8.32 8.44
C GLU A 76 0.54 8.89 8.56
N ILE A 77 -0.48 8.05 8.38
CA ILE A 77 -1.89 8.43 8.57
C ILE A 77 -2.14 8.92 10.01
N TYR A 78 -1.65 8.19 11.01
CA TYR A 78 -1.81 8.55 12.42
C TYR A 78 -1.20 9.93 12.73
N HIS A 79 0.00 10.22 12.21
CA HIS A 79 0.64 11.52 12.39
C HIS A 79 -0.14 12.65 11.70
N MET A 80 -0.67 12.42 10.50
CA MET A 80 -1.48 13.44 9.81
C MET A 80 -2.77 13.76 10.56
N VAL A 81 -3.47 12.75 11.08
CA VAL A 81 -4.72 12.93 11.83
C VAL A 81 -4.46 13.60 13.18
N SER A 82 -3.44 13.15 13.92
CA SER A 82 -3.11 13.72 15.24
C SER A 82 -2.67 15.18 15.16
N GLN A 83 -1.95 15.59 14.12
CA GLN A 83 -1.58 17.00 13.92
C GLN A 83 -2.79 17.90 13.63
N ARG A 84 -3.82 17.39 12.94
CA ARG A 84 -5.05 18.14 12.66
C ARG A 84 -5.89 18.39 13.90
N GLN A 85 -5.93 17.45 14.83
CA GLN A 85 -6.65 17.61 16.10
C GLN A 85 -6.04 18.72 16.98
N MET A 86 -4.74 19.01 16.83
CA MET A 86 -4.06 20.06 17.59
C MET A 86 -4.24 21.47 17.00
N SER A 87 -4.62 21.59 15.73
CA SER A 87 -4.77 22.88 15.03
C SER A 87 -6.20 23.45 15.02
N GLY A 88 -7.16 22.76 15.66
CA GLY A 88 -8.50 23.31 15.95
C GLY A 88 -9.41 23.52 14.73
N GLN A 89 -9.15 22.88 13.59
CA GLN A 89 -10.09 22.89 12.47
C GLN A 89 -11.24 21.88 12.72
N PRO A 90 -12.51 22.25 12.44
CA PRO A 90 -13.63 21.33 12.61
C PRO A 90 -13.50 20.16 11.64
N GLU A 91 -13.60 18.94 12.18
CA GLU A 91 -13.57 17.69 11.42
C GLU A 91 -14.66 17.70 10.32
N PRO A 92 -14.37 17.24 9.08
CA PRO A 92 -15.42 16.66 8.27
C PRO A 92 -15.87 15.38 8.98
N GLU A 93 -17.16 15.28 9.31
CA GLU A 93 -17.75 14.17 10.07
C GLU A 93 -17.47 12.80 9.40
N LEU A 94 -16.35 12.17 9.76
CA LEU A 94 -16.15 10.75 9.62
C LEU A 94 -16.90 10.11 10.80
N GLY A 95 -17.99 9.41 10.48
CA GLY A 95 -18.95 8.88 11.44
C GLY A 95 -18.34 8.03 12.57
N PRO A 96 -19.12 7.77 13.64
CA PRO A 96 -18.61 7.23 14.88
C PRO A 96 -18.32 5.73 14.75
N SER A 97 -17.04 5.35 14.60
CA SER A 97 -16.56 4.07 15.12
C SER A 97 -15.05 4.08 15.31
N THR A 98 -14.60 4.66 16.42
CA THR A 98 -13.25 4.47 16.98
C THR A 98 -13.06 3.11 17.66
N SER A 99 -13.80 2.08 17.22
CA SER A 99 -13.55 0.70 17.62
C SER A 99 -12.55 0.09 16.65
N ILE A 100 -11.26 0.25 16.94
CA ILE A 100 -10.21 -0.58 16.34
C ILE A 100 -10.40 -1.99 16.89
N GLU A 101 -11.29 -2.78 16.29
CA GLU A 101 -11.31 -4.21 16.52
C GLU A 101 -10.12 -4.84 15.78
N PRO A 102 -9.25 -5.61 16.47
CA PRO A 102 -8.15 -6.29 15.81
C PRO A 102 -8.71 -7.28 14.79
N ILE A 103 -8.28 -7.13 13.52
CA ILE A 103 -8.63 -8.04 12.43
C ILE A 103 -8.10 -9.43 12.80
N ARG A 104 -9.01 -10.32 13.21
CA ARG A 104 -8.69 -11.74 13.39
C ARG A 104 -8.80 -12.43 12.04
N VAL A 105 -7.64 -12.61 11.39
CA VAL A 105 -7.53 -13.54 10.26
C VAL A 105 -7.73 -14.96 10.77
N LEU A 106 -8.93 -15.50 10.55
CA LEU A 106 -9.20 -16.92 10.79
C LEU A 106 -8.44 -17.73 9.71
N PRO A 107 -7.78 -18.84 10.09
CA PRO A 107 -7.20 -19.75 9.10
C PRO A 107 -8.28 -20.24 8.15
N THR A 108 -8.01 -20.22 6.86
CA THR A 108 -8.88 -20.83 5.86
C THR A 108 -9.06 -22.31 6.20
N GLN A 109 -10.23 -22.68 6.70
CA GLN A 109 -10.56 -24.09 6.90
C GLN A 109 -10.63 -24.77 5.53
N GLN A 110 -9.79 -25.77 5.33
CA GLN A 110 -9.90 -26.69 4.21
C GLN A 110 -11.13 -27.58 4.43
N GLU A 111 -12.33 -27.05 4.20
CA GLU A 111 -13.49 -27.90 3.93
C GLU A 111 -13.44 -28.30 2.45
N GLY A 112 -13.18 -29.58 2.25
CA GLY A 112 -12.89 -30.16 0.96
C GLY A 112 -13.97 -29.93 -0.09
N ARG A 113 -13.59 -29.23 -1.14
CA ARG A 113 -13.95 -29.59 -2.53
C ARG A 113 -12.70 -29.46 -3.37
N GLN A 114 -12.10 -30.59 -3.73
CA GLN A 114 -11.10 -30.66 -4.79
C GLN A 114 -11.76 -30.21 -6.09
N ALA A 115 -11.59 -28.94 -6.45
CA ALA A 115 -11.73 -28.51 -7.83
C ALA A 115 -10.35 -28.63 -8.49
N PRO A 116 -10.19 -29.43 -9.56
CA PRO A 116 -8.94 -29.46 -10.30
C PRO A 116 -8.79 -28.12 -11.04
N CYS A 117 -7.95 -27.25 -10.51
CA CYS A 117 -7.46 -26.08 -11.23
C CYS A 117 -6.25 -26.52 -12.06
N CYS A 118 -6.21 -26.09 -13.32
CA CYS A 118 -5.30 -26.48 -14.41
C CYS A 118 -5.75 -27.74 -15.19
N GLN A 119 -6.53 -27.52 -16.25
CA GLN A 119 -6.46 -28.37 -17.44
C GLN A 119 -5.71 -27.58 -18.53
N ASN A 120 -4.65 -28.22 -19.02
CA ASN A 120 -3.80 -27.79 -20.13
C ASN A 120 -4.63 -27.46 -21.38
N ILE A 121 -4.18 -26.42 -22.10
CA ILE A 121 -4.36 -26.31 -23.56
C ILE A 121 -3.22 -27.06 -24.21
#